data_AF-A0A0R1W9E2-F1
#
_entry.id   AF-A0A0R1W9E2-F1
#
_cell.length_a   1.000
_cell.length_b   1.000
_cell.length_c   1.000
_cell.angle_alpha   90.00
_cell.angle_beta   90.00
_cell.angle_gamma   90.00
#
_symmetry.space_group_name_H-M   'P 1'
#
loop_
_entity.id
_entity.type
_entity.pdbx_description
1 polymer ?
#
loop_
_entity_poly.entity_id
_entity_poly.type
_entity_poly.pdbx_seq_one_letter_code
_entity_poly.pdbx_strand_id
1 'polypeptide(L)'
;MEAGTFLQEHGLRVSRLAYLNVWDQKSDVVLTSPQFRRQLVTLDSSLADQTAGLWVRPSVTAAYDLNAAGGYALLWPSTNNDSGIAAAQVLASGLPVLVNRASYLARIVERAGMGIAFADLAAVTAYLARSNAEDYQALVENAGRLSAFVRAGGFTSHAISQAVADINRLK
;
A
#
# COMPACT_ATOMS: atom_id res chain seq x y z
N MET A 1 -9.86 -12.02 23.42
CA MET A 1 -11.05 -12.82 23.07
C MET A 1 -10.93 -13.15 21.59
N GLU A 2 -10.95 -14.42 21.21
CA GLU A 2 -10.89 -14.81 19.79
C GLU A 2 -12.22 -14.49 19.08
N ALA A 3 -12.16 -14.02 17.83
CA ALA A 3 -13.35 -13.62 17.06
C ALA A 3 -14.40 -14.75 16.95
N GLY A 4 -13.96 -16.00 16.88
CA GLY A 4 -14.86 -17.16 16.87
C GLY A 4 -15.69 -17.28 18.13
N THR A 5 -15.06 -17.14 19.30
CA THR A 5 -15.73 -17.23 20.60
C THR A 5 -16.78 -16.13 20.76
N PHE A 6 -16.44 -14.89 20.40
CA PHE A 6 -17.38 -13.77 20.43
C PHE A 6 -18.65 -14.04 19.59
N LEU A 7 -18.50 -14.55 18.38
CA LEU A 7 -19.64 -14.85 17.49
C LEU A 7 -20.50 -15.99 18.04
N GLN A 8 -19.89 -17.01 18.63
CA GLN A 8 -20.60 -18.14 19.27
C GLN A 8 -21.39 -17.69 20.50
N GLU A 9 -20.83 -16.81 21.33
CA GLU A 9 -21.50 -16.20 22.48
C GLU A 9 -22.75 -15.40 22.07
N HIS A 10 -22.79 -14.90 20.83
CA HIS A 10 -23.93 -14.20 20.25
C HIS A 10 -24.86 -15.12 19.42
N GLY A 11 -24.77 -16.44 19.61
CA GLY A 11 -25.69 -17.42 19.04
C GLY A 11 -25.41 -17.82 17.60
N LEU A 12 -24.27 -17.43 17.02
CA LEU A 12 -23.90 -17.83 15.66
C LEU A 12 -23.12 -19.15 15.64
N ARG A 13 -23.43 -20.02 14.67
CA ARG A 13 -22.66 -21.25 14.44
C ARG A 13 -21.43 -20.94 13.58
N VAL A 14 -20.25 -20.97 14.18
CA VAL A 14 -18.98 -20.79 13.48
C VAL A 14 -18.44 -22.16 13.05
N SER A 15 -18.35 -22.42 11.73
CA SER A 15 -17.80 -23.67 11.18
C SER A 15 -16.37 -23.52 10.65
N ARG A 16 -15.99 -22.33 10.18
CA ARG A 16 -14.64 -21.95 9.73
C ARG A 16 -14.42 -20.46 9.98
N LEU A 17 -13.18 -20.07 10.28
CA LEU A 17 -12.75 -18.67 10.37
C LEU A 17 -11.74 -18.37 9.27
N ALA A 18 -11.93 -17.26 8.57
CA ALA A 18 -10.95 -16.71 7.65
C ALA A 18 -10.43 -15.40 8.24
N TYR A 19 -9.14 -15.35 8.56
CA TYR A 19 -8.48 -14.13 8.99
C TYR A 19 -7.98 -13.40 7.75
N LEU A 20 -8.63 -12.28 7.45
CA LEU A 20 -8.13 -11.35 6.44
C LEU A 20 -7.32 -10.29 7.20
N ASN A 21 -6.02 -10.18 6.92
CA ASN A 21 -5.34 -8.93 7.20
C ASN A 21 -6.03 -7.89 6.31
N VAL A 22 -6.73 -6.95 6.94
CA VAL A 22 -7.47 -5.89 6.27
C VAL A 22 -6.51 -4.74 5.99
N TRP A 23 -6.33 -4.42 4.72
CA TRP A 23 -5.35 -3.43 4.24
C TRP A 23 -5.97 -2.03 4.11
N ASP A 24 -7.28 -1.96 4.26
CA ASP A 24 -8.10 -0.79 4.04
C ASP A 24 -8.93 -0.46 5.27
N GLN A 25 -8.75 0.75 5.78
CA GLN A 25 -9.64 1.34 6.76
C GLN A 25 -10.42 2.46 6.09
N LYS A 26 -11.76 2.45 6.27
CA LYS A 26 -12.58 3.56 5.80
C LYS A 26 -12.10 4.85 6.45
N SER A 27 -11.77 5.84 5.62
CA SER A 27 -11.24 7.11 6.07
C SER A 27 -11.82 8.25 5.23
N ASP A 28 -12.29 9.29 5.89
CA ASP A 28 -12.80 10.52 5.25
C ASP A 28 -11.68 11.51 4.92
N VAL A 29 -10.42 11.06 4.98
CA VAL A 29 -9.25 11.89 4.67
C VAL A 29 -9.22 12.26 3.19
N VAL A 30 -9.26 13.57 2.95
CA VAL A 30 -9.02 14.17 1.64
C VAL A 30 -7.51 14.35 1.47
N LEU A 31 -6.94 13.69 0.48
CA LEU A 31 -5.53 13.83 0.14
C LEU A 31 -5.33 14.94 -0.89
N THR A 32 -4.18 15.60 -0.80
CA THR A 32 -3.67 16.44 -1.88
C THR A 32 -3.03 15.61 -2.99
N SER A 33 -2.70 16.24 -4.12
CA SER A 33 -1.83 15.62 -5.11
C SER A 33 -0.38 15.67 -4.61
N PRO A 34 0.31 14.53 -4.47
CA PRO A 34 1.71 14.52 -4.09
C PRO A 34 2.57 15.28 -5.09
N GLN A 35 3.54 16.05 -4.60
CA GLN A 35 4.45 16.79 -5.47
C GLN A 35 5.59 15.92 -5.99
N PHE A 36 6.03 16.18 -7.23
CA PHE A 36 7.21 15.52 -7.79
C PHE A 36 8.46 15.91 -7.00
N ARG A 37 9.14 14.89 -6.46
CA ARG A 37 10.43 14.99 -5.80
C ARG A 37 11.26 13.76 -6.13
N ARG A 38 12.55 13.95 -6.41
CA ARG A 38 13.50 12.84 -6.62
C ARG A 38 13.97 12.28 -5.28
N GLN A 39 13.02 11.80 -4.49
CA GLN A 39 13.25 11.26 -3.16
C GLN A 39 12.43 10.00 -2.94
N LEU A 40 12.88 9.19 -2.00
CA LEU A 40 12.21 8.01 -1.52
C LEU A 40 11.59 8.29 -0.16
N VAL A 41 10.35 7.87 -0.01
CA VAL A 41 9.60 7.86 1.23
C VAL A 41 9.49 6.41 1.67
N THR A 42 10.05 6.08 2.82
CA THR A 42 9.97 4.72 3.38
C THR A 42 9.63 4.78 4.85
N LEU A 43 8.94 3.75 5.33
CA LEU A 43 8.70 3.54 6.74
C LEU A 43 9.83 2.74 7.40
N ASP A 44 10.73 2.18 6.57
CA ASP A 44 11.86 1.39 7.02
C ASP A 44 13.15 2.22 7.08
N SER A 45 13.56 2.56 8.29
CA SER A 45 14.80 3.31 8.53
C SER A 45 16.08 2.53 8.22
N SER A 46 16.04 1.19 8.12
CA SER A 46 17.22 0.38 7.78
C SER A 46 17.68 0.55 6.32
N LEU A 47 16.79 1.10 5.48
CA LEU A 47 17.12 1.40 4.10
C LEU A 47 17.83 2.75 3.97
N ALA A 48 17.79 3.62 4.99
CA ALA A 48 18.32 4.99 4.93
C ALA A 48 19.78 5.08 4.42
N ASP A 49 20.65 4.16 4.82
CA ASP A 49 22.04 4.16 4.37
C ASP A 49 22.22 3.61 2.94
N GLN A 50 21.24 2.86 2.43
CA GLN A 50 21.33 2.12 1.16
C GLN A 50 20.87 2.90 -0.08
N THR A 51 20.26 4.09 0.06
CA THR A 51 19.94 4.95 -1.12
C THR A 51 20.57 6.34 -1.08
N ALA A 52 21.79 6.43 -0.53
CA ALA A 52 22.64 7.61 -0.68
C ALA A 52 21.98 8.92 -0.20
N GLY A 53 21.17 8.86 0.87
CA GLY A 53 20.56 10.05 1.47
C GLY A 53 19.34 10.63 0.74
N LEU A 54 18.79 9.95 -0.28
CA LEU A 54 17.56 10.38 -0.98
C LEU A 54 16.28 10.15 -0.16
N TRP A 55 16.38 10.05 1.16
CA TRP A 55 15.32 9.53 2.02
C TRP A 55 14.64 10.60 2.84
N VAL A 56 13.31 10.50 2.92
CA VAL A 56 12.51 11.23 3.89
C VAL A 56 11.72 10.22 4.73
N ARG A 57 11.90 10.29 6.05
CA ARG A 57 11.04 9.58 7.01
C ARG A 57 9.93 10.54 7.46
N PRO A 58 8.66 10.25 7.14
CA PRO A 58 7.55 11.00 7.72
C PRO A 58 7.55 10.84 9.24
N SER A 59 7.19 11.91 9.96
CA SER A 59 7.10 11.92 11.43
C SER A 59 5.96 11.05 11.97
N VAL A 60 4.96 10.75 11.13
CA VAL A 60 3.79 9.94 11.44
C VAL A 60 3.49 9.01 10.25
N THR A 61 3.12 7.76 10.53
CA THR A 61 2.86 6.67 9.55
C THR A 61 1.48 6.77 8.89
N ALA A 62 0.84 7.92 8.93
CA ALA A 62 -0.47 8.10 8.33
C ALA A 62 -0.34 8.35 6.82
N ALA A 63 -1.35 7.90 6.07
CA ALA A 63 -1.41 8.07 4.62
C ALA A 63 -1.29 9.54 4.16
N TYR A 64 -1.75 10.50 4.98
CA TYR A 64 -1.67 11.92 4.65
C TYR A 64 -0.25 12.49 4.80
N ASP A 65 0.54 12.05 5.78
CA ASP A 65 1.93 12.49 5.94
C ASP A 65 2.82 11.94 4.83
N LEU A 66 2.57 10.68 4.43
CA LEU A 66 3.18 10.08 3.25
C LEU A 66 2.85 10.90 1.99
N ASN A 67 1.56 11.21 1.77
CA ASN A 67 1.13 12.03 0.63
C ASN A 67 1.82 13.41 0.60
N ALA A 68 1.86 14.09 1.75
CA ALA A 68 2.43 15.43 1.88
C ALA A 68 3.96 15.46 1.67
N ALA A 69 4.66 14.35 1.95
CA ALA A 69 6.09 14.25 1.68
C ALA A 69 6.42 14.40 0.19
N GLY A 70 5.56 13.86 -0.68
CA GLY A 70 5.80 13.78 -2.12
C GLY A 70 6.96 12.86 -2.50
N GLY A 71 7.21 12.71 -3.80
CA GLY A 71 8.16 11.73 -4.32
C GLY A 71 7.59 10.31 -4.33
N TYR A 72 8.42 9.31 -4.11
CA TYR A 72 8.06 7.92 -4.35
C TYR A 72 8.08 7.10 -3.07
N ALA A 73 7.01 6.36 -2.81
CA ALA A 73 7.01 5.38 -1.74
C ALA A 73 7.88 4.18 -2.12
N LEU A 74 8.81 3.78 -1.26
CA LEU A 74 9.60 2.57 -1.45
C LEU A 74 9.02 1.42 -0.64
N LEU A 75 8.64 0.35 -1.33
CA LEU A 75 8.29 -0.94 -0.72
C LEU A 75 9.39 -1.96 -1.01
N TRP A 76 10.30 -2.10 -0.07
CA TRP A 76 11.41 -3.05 -0.17
C TRP A 76 11.30 -4.11 0.93
N PRO A 77 11.61 -5.39 0.65
CA PRO A 77 11.76 -6.38 1.69
C PRO A 77 12.92 -5.96 2.58
N SER A 78 12.64 -5.68 3.85
CA SER A 78 13.65 -5.81 4.88
C SER A 78 13.43 -7.09 5.67
N THR A 79 14.40 -7.42 6.50
CA THR A 79 14.40 -8.58 7.39
C THR A 79 13.26 -8.58 8.43
N ASN A 80 12.37 -7.58 8.40
CA ASN A 80 11.41 -7.28 9.44
C ASN A 80 10.01 -7.40 8.82
N ASN A 81 9.16 -8.24 9.40
CA ASN A 81 7.85 -8.66 8.86
C ASN A 81 6.76 -7.55 8.80
N ASP A 82 7.13 -6.26 8.84
CA ASP A 82 6.22 -5.10 8.84
C ASP A 82 5.71 -4.69 7.43
N SER A 83 6.01 -5.50 6.42
CA SER A 83 5.72 -5.18 5.01
C SER A 83 4.22 -5.06 4.71
N GLY A 84 3.32 -5.66 5.51
CA GLY A 84 1.87 -5.60 5.29
C GLY A 84 1.22 -4.27 5.71
N ILE A 85 1.52 -3.78 6.92
CA ILE A 85 0.99 -2.51 7.43
C ILE A 85 1.61 -1.34 6.66
N ALA A 86 2.91 -1.43 6.34
CA ALA A 86 3.58 -0.45 5.50
C ALA A 86 2.98 -0.40 4.08
N ALA A 87 2.66 -1.55 3.49
CA ALA A 87 2.01 -1.60 2.19
C ALA A 87 0.62 -0.96 2.20
N ALA A 88 -0.21 -1.26 3.19
CA ALA A 88 -1.54 -0.67 3.33
C ALA A 88 -1.48 0.87 3.40
N GLN A 89 -0.60 1.40 4.26
CA GLN A 89 -0.40 2.85 4.41
C GLN A 89 0.11 3.51 3.13
N VAL A 90 1.07 2.87 2.45
CA VAL A 90 1.59 3.34 1.16
C VAL A 90 0.52 3.34 0.09
N LEU A 91 -0.24 2.25 -0.08
CA LEU A 91 -1.31 2.16 -1.06
C LEU A 91 -2.42 3.19 -0.78
N ALA A 92 -2.70 3.46 0.49
CA ALA A 92 -3.67 4.47 0.91
C ALA A 92 -3.17 5.92 0.74
N SER A 93 -1.85 6.16 0.60
CA SER A 93 -1.25 7.50 0.54
C SER A 93 -1.36 8.19 -0.82
N GLY A 94 -1.67 7.46 -1.89
CA GLY A 94 -1.70 8.02 -3.24
C GLY A 94 -0.32 8.39 -3.79
N LEU A 95 0.77 8.00 -3.13
CA LEU A 95 2.12 8.11 -3.69
C LEU A 95 2.34 7.06 -4.79
N PRO A 96 3.08 7.41 -5.86
CA PRO A 96 3.69 6.43 -6.74
C PRO A 96 4.60 5.46 -5.98
N VAL A 97 4.60 4.19 -6.36
CA VAL A 97 5.31 3.13 -5.62
C VAL A 97 6.48 2.57 -6.40
N LEU A 98 7.66 2.52 -5.79
CA LEU A 98 8.79 1.75 -6.29
C LEU A 98 8.93 0.52 -5.39
N VAL A 99 8.87 -0.66 -5.99
CA VAL A 99 8.75 -1.91 -5.23
C VAL A 99 9.80 -2.92 -5.67
N ASN A 100 10.25 -3.78 -4.76
CA ASN A 100 11.08 -4.91 -5.15
C ASN A 100 10.26 -5.89 -6.01
N ARG A 101 10.85 -6.36 -7.11
CA ARG A 101 10.20 -7.27 -8.07
C ARG A 101 9.82 -8.62 -7.48
N ALA A 102 10.53 -9.10 -6.45
CA ALA A 102 10.18 -10.31 -5.73
C ALA A 102 9.01 -10.12 -4.74
N SER A 103 8.58 -8.87 -4.48
CA SER A 103 7.41 -8.61 -3.66
C SER A 103 6.13 -9.10 -4.33
N TYR A 104 5.25 -9.71 -3.55
CA TYR A 104 3.91 -10.08 -4.00
C TYR A 104 3.08 -8.87 -4.47
N LEU A 105 3.47 -7.65 -4.09
CA LEU A 105 2.83 -6.41 -4.52
C LEU A 105 3.29 -5.90 -5.87
N ALA A 106 4.40 -6.40 -6.42
CA ALA A 106 4.95 -5.95 -7.71
C ALA A 106 3.88 -6.00 -8.81
N ARG A 107 3.16 -7.11 -8.91
CA ARG A 107 2.10 -7.30 -9.90
C ARG A 107 0.94 -6.33 -9.72
N ILE A 108 0.56 -6.00 -8.48
CA ILE A 108 -0.55 -5.07 -8.21
C ILE A 108 -0.14 -3.66 -8.61
N VAL A 109 1.07 -3.25 -8.19
CA VAL A 109 1.64 -1.93 -8.48
C VAL A 109 1.76 -1.68 -9.99
N GLU A 110 2.33 -2.63 -10.72
CA GLU A 110 2.50 -2.53 -12.18
C GLU A 110 1.15 -2.57 -12.91
N ARG A 111 0.24 -3.49 -12.53
CA ARG A 111 -1.06 -3.61 -13.20
C ARG A 111 -1.96 -2.39 -12.97
N ALA A 112 -1.86 -1.77 -11.79
CA ALA A 112 -2.57 -0.53 -11.49
C ALA A 112 -1.92 0.70 -12.16
N GLY A 113 -0.72 0.56 -12.73
CA GLY A 113 0.05 1.66 -13.31
C GLY A 113 0.48 2.70 -12.26
N MET A 114 0.45 2.35 -10.98
CA MET A 114 0.74 3.28 -9.88
C MET A 114 2.24 3.30 -9.52
N GLY A 115 3.06 2.51 -10.21
CA GLY A 115 4.44 2.35 -9.83
C GLY A 115 5.20 1.35 -10.68
N ILE A 116 6.43 1.04 -10.26
CA ILE A 116 7.40 0.29 -11.04
C ILE A 116 8.11 -0.74 -10.14
N ALA A 117 8.28 -1.96 -10.64
CA ALA A 117 9.00 -3.01 -9.93
C ALA A 117 10.47 -3.11 -10.37
N PHE A 118 11.39 -3.09 -9.42
CA PHE A 118 12.83 -3.14 -9.64
C PHE A 118 13.46 -4.40 -9.05
N ALA A 119 14.52 -4.90 -9.69
CA ALA A 119 15.27 -6.04 -9.17
C ALA A 119 16.12 -5.67 -7.94
N ASP A 120 16.72 -4.48 -7.94
CA ASP A 120 17.65 -3.99 -6.93
C ASP A 120 17.50 -2.47 -6.68
N LEU A 121 18.10 -1.99 -5.58
CA LEU A 121 18.06 -0.57 -5.21
C LEU A 121 18.91 0.32 -6.14
N ALA A 122 19.94 -0.21 -6.78
CA ALA A 122 20.76 0.57 -7.70
C ALA A 122 19.94 1.03 -8.92
N ALA A 123 19.08 0.16 -9.44
CA ALA A 123 18.14 0.48 -10.51
C ALA A 123 17.12 1.55 -10.10
N VAL A 124 16.68 1.55 -8.83
CA VAL A 124 15.80 2.57 -8.25
C VAL A 124 16.50 3.93 -8.26
N THR A 125 17.73 4.02 -7.75
CA THR A 125 18.50 5.27 -7.72
C THR A 125 18.76 5.80 -9.14
N ALA A 126 19.12 4.92 -10.08
CA ALA A 126 19.31 5.29 -11.48
C ALA A 126 18.01 5.78 -12.14
N TYR A 127 16.85 5.23 -11.75
CA TYR A 127 15.54 5.69 -12.21
C TYR A 127 15.22 7.08 -11.68
N LEU A 128 15.41 7.33 -10.38
CA LEU A 128 15.13 8.63 -9.79
C LEU A 128 15.95 9.75 -10.42
N ALA A 129 17.23 9.49 -10.70
CA ALA A 129 18.12 10.46 -11.34
C ALA A 129 17.61 10.95 -12.71
N ARG A 130 16.95 10.08 -13.48
CA ARG A 130 16.39 10.40 -14.81
C ARG A 130 14.90 10.74 -14.81
N SER A 131 14.21 10.54 -13.69
CA SER A 131 12.78 10.80 -13.58
C SER A 131 12.45 12.28 -13.80
N ASN A 132 11.27 12.54 -14.35
CA ASN A 132 10.73 13.87 -14.62
C ASN A 132 9.31 14.02 -14.05
N ALA A 133 8.80 15.24 -14.05
CA ALA A 133 7.50 15.55 -13.48
C ALA A 133 6.32 14.99 -14.30
N GLU A 134 6.45 14.86 -15.61
CA GLU A 134 5.39 14.36 -16.50
C GLU A 134 5.10 12.88 -16.25
N ASP A 135 6.14 12.04 -16.30
CA ASP A 135 6.04 10.61 -15.99
C ASP A 135 5.50 10.38 -14.56
N TYR A 136 5.94 11.22 -13.63
CA TYR A 136 5.47 11.17 -12.25
C TYR A 136 3.98 11.46 -12.11
N GLN A 137 3.45 12.46 -12.83
CA GLN A 137 2.02 12.80 -12.76
C GLN A 137 1.13 11.65 -13.23
N ALA A 138 1.52 10.94 -14.29
CA ALA A 138 0.79 9.76 -14.75
C ALA A 138 0.71 8.68 -13.64
N LEU A 139 1.80 8.46 -12.90
CA LEU A 139 1.81 7.54 -11.76
C LEU A 139 0.93 8.05 -10.61
N VAL A 140 0.95 9.36 -10.32
CA VAL A 140 0.13 9.98 -9.27
C VAL A 140 -1.35 9.82 -9.54
N GLU A 141 -1.81 10.05 -10.77
CA GLU A 141 -3.22 9.87 -11.13
C GLU A 141 -3.69 8.44 -10.91
N ASN A 142 -2.86 7.47 -11.29
CA ASN A 142 -3.12 6.04 -11.12
C ASN A 142 -3.13 5.65 -9.63
N ALA A 143 -2.14 6.14 -8.87
CA ALA A 143 -2.05 5.93 -7.43
C ALA A 143 -3.23 6.57 -6.68
N GLY A 144 -3.68 7.74 -7.12
CA GLY A 144 -4.85 8.44 -6.60
C GLY A 144 -6.11 7.58 -6.66
N ARG A 145 -6.38 6.95 -7.82
CA ARG A 145 -7.55 6.06 -8.00
C ARG A 145 -7.51 4.85 -7.09
N LEU A 146 -6.38 4.14 -7.02
CA LEU A 146 -6.27 2.98 -6.12
C LEU A 146 -6.35 3.40 -4.65
N SER A 147 -5.71 4.50 -4.28
CA SER A 147 -5.72 4.97 -2.90
C SER A 147 -7.13 5.35 -2.43
N ALA A 148 -7.95 5.93 -3.29
CA ALA A 148 -9.35 6.22 -2.99
C ALA A 148 -10.14 4.92 -2.76
N PHE A 149 -9.92 3.89 -3.58
CA PHE A 149 -10.53 2.57 -3.40
C PHE A 149 -10.11 1.92 -2.08
N VAL A 150 -8.82 1.99 -1.73
CA VAL A 150 -8.29 1.51 -0.45
C VAL A 150 -8.92 2.29 0.71
N ARG A 151 -8.90 3.62 0.71
CA ARG A 151 -9.51 4.42 1.80
C ARG A 151 -11.03 4.28 1.89
N ALA A 152 -11.69 3.75 0.86
CA ALA A 152 -13.12 3.43 0.89
C ALA A 152 -13.43 2.04 1.49
N GLY A 153 -12.44 1.24 1.88
CA GLY A 153 -12.67 -0.13 2.33
C GLY A 153 -12.99 -1.09 1.18
N GLY A 154 -12.51 -0.79 -0.04
CA GLY A 154 -12.89 -1.49 -1.26
C GLY A 154 -12.48 -2.97 -1.31
N PHE A 155 -11.29 -3.33 -0.84
CA PHE A 155 -10.84 -4.73 -0.81
C PHE A 155 -11.65 -5.54 0.20
N THR A 156 -11.85 -4.99 1.40
CA THR A 156 -12.65 -5.65 2.44
C THR A 156 -14.11 -5.81 2.01
N SER A 157 -14.72 -4.77 1.46
CA SER A 157 -16.12 -4.80 0.99
C SER A 157 -16.31 -5.82 -0.14
N HIS A 158 -15.35 -5.89 -1.07
CA HIS A 158 -15.35 -6.87 -2.14
C HIS A 158 -15.21 -8.30 -1.61
N ALA A 159 -14.25 -8.55 -0.72
CA ALA A 159 -14.02 -9.87 -0.13
C ALA A 159 -15.25 -10.40 0.61
N ILE A 160 -15.90 -9.55 1.42
CA ILE A 160 -17.12 -9.92 2.15
C ILE A 160 -18.26 -10.21 1.17
N SER A 161 -18.46 -9.35 0.18
CA SER A 161 -19.54 -9.50 -0.80
C SER A 161 -19.37 -10.78 -1.63
N GLN A 162 -18.13 -11.09 -2.03
CA GLN A 162 -17.81 -12.33 -2.74
C GLN A 162 -18.03 -13.56 -1.87
N ALA A 163 -17.59 -13.54 -0.61
CA ALA A 163 -17.80 -14.64 0.33
C ALA A 163 -19.29 -14.92 0.56
N VAL A 164 -20.12 -13.89 0.72
CA VAL A 164 -21.58 -14.04 0.86
C VAL A 164 -22.21 -14.62 -0.41
N ALA A 165 -21.79 -14.13 -1.59
CA ALA A 165 -22.30 -14.63 -2.87
C ALA A 165 -21.96 -16.11 -3.07
N ASP A 166 -20.74 -16.54 -2.72
CA ASP A 166 -20.31 -17.92 -2.86
C ASP A 166 -21.03 -18.85 -1.87
N ILE A 167 -21.29 -18.40 -0.63
CA ILE A 167 -22.13 -19.15 0.32
C ILE A 167 -23.54 -19.36 -0.23
N ASN A 168 -24.13 -18.34 -0.86
CA ASN A 168 -25.49 -18.45 -1.41
C ASN A 168 -25.57 -19.37 -2.63
N ARG A 169 -24.46 -19.57 -3.37
CA ARG A 169 -24.39 -20.52 -4.50
C ARG A 169 -24.22 -21.98 -4.07
N LEU A 170 -23.85 -22.21 -2.82
CA LEU A 170 -23.72 -23.56 -2.24
C LEU A 170 -25.02 -24.09 -1.64
N LYS A 171 -26.09 -23.28 -1.64
CA LYS A 171 -27.45 -23.67 -1.26
C LYS A 171 -28.23 -24.09 -2.50
#